data_AF-A0A838EKL1-F1
#
_entry.id   AF-A0A838EKL1-F1
#
_cell.length_a   1.000
_cell.length_b   1.000
_cell.length_c   1.000
_cell.angle_alpha   90.00
_cell.angle_beta   90.00
_cell.angle_gamma   90.00
#
_symmetry.space_group_name_H-M   'P 1'
#
loop_
_entity.id
_entity.type
_entity.pdbx_description
1 polymer ?
#
loop_
_entity_poly.entity_id
_entity_poly.type
_entity_poly.pdbx_seq_one_letter_code
_entity_poly.pdbx_strand_id
1 'polypeptide(L)' 'MQLSDLVKALPPYHFADAKKKIADRQAAGVDVISLSMGDPDLPAPPEVVESLCAAMQDTENHR' A
#
# COMPACT_ATOMS: atom_id res chain seq x y z
N MET A 1 -21.07 -3.77 17.92
CA MET A 1 -20.60 -4.75 16.91
C MET A 1 -19.55 -5.62 17.56
N GLN A 2 -19.69 -6.95 17.45
CA GLN A 2 -18.70 -7.90 17.97
C GLN A 2 -17.88 -8.43 16.79
N LEU A 3 -16.55 -8.28 16.86
CA LEU A 3 -15.63 -8.82 15.86
C LEU A 3 -15.58 -10.35 15.97
N SER A 4 -15.36 -11.03 14.83
CA SER A 4 -15.18 -12.48 14.79
C SER A 4 -13.90 -12.89 15.50
N ASP A 5 -13.87 -14.11 16.01
CA ASP A 5 -12.70 -14.62 16.75
C ASP A 5 -11.48 -14.82 15.83
N LEU A 6 -11.72 -15.07 14.53
CA LEU A 6 -10.65 -15.11 13.51
C LEU A 6 -9.91 -13.77 13.42
N VAL A 7 -10.63 -12.64 13.39
CA VAL A 7 -10.02 -11.31 13.30
C VAL A 7 -9.24 -10.98 14.56
N LYS A 8 -9.75 -11.39 15.74
CA LYS A 8 -9.05 -11.18 17.02
C LYS A 8 -7.76 -12.00 17.14
N ALA A 9 -7.69 -13.14 16.46
CA ALA A 9 -6.54 -14.04 16.49
C ALA A 9 -5.43 -13.64 15.49
N LEU A 10 -5.66 -12.66 14.61
CA LEU A 10 -4.64 -12.18 13.68
C LEU A 10 -3.49 -11.55 14.47
N PRO A 11 -2.23 -11.96 14.23
CA PRO A 11 -1.10 -11.35 14.89
C PRO A 11 -0.98 -9.87 14.47
N PRO A 12 -0.39 -9.00 15.32
CA PRO A 12 -0.09 -7.63 14.95
C PRO A 12 0.77 -7.57 13.67
N TYR A 13 0.53 -6.56 12.83
CA TYR A 13 1.34 -6.34 11.65
C TYR A 13 2.80 -6.12 12.04
N HIS A 14 3.68 -6.98 11.55
CA HIS A 14 5.08 -7.09 11.98
C HIS A 14 5.85 -5.76 11.92
N PHE A 15 5.54 -4.89 10.97
CA PHE A 15 6.23 -3.62 10.76
C PHE A 15 5.54 -2.39 11.38
N ALA A 16 4.47 -2.58 12.16
CA ALA A 16 3.72 -1.46 12.74
C ALA A 16 4.60 -0.55 13.62
N ASP A 17 5.43 -1.14 14.48
CA ASP A 17 6.32 -0.38 15.37
C ASP A 17 7.46 0.31 14.62
N ALA A 18 8.00 -0.34 13.59
CA ALA A 18 9.03 0.24 12.74
C ALA A 18 8.49 1.46 12.00
N LYS A 19 7.27 1.36 11.45
CA LYS A 19 6.58 2.47 10.79
C LYS A 19 6.37 3.66 11.73
N LYS A 20 5.99 3.40 12.98
CA LYS A 20 5.85 4.45 14.00
C LYS A 20 7.19 5.17 14.26
N LYS A 21 8.26 4.41 14.48
CA LYS A 21 9.60 4.98 14.70
C LYS A 21 10.10 5.80 13.51
N ILE A 22 9.85 5.34 12.29
CA ILE A 22 10.19 6.09 11.06
C ILE A 22 9.45 7.43 11.03
N ALA A 23 8.14 7.42 11.29
CA ALA A 23 7.33 8.64 11.32
C ALA A 23 7.82 9.64 12.39
N ASP A 24 8.12 9.17 13.60
CA ASP A 24 8.65 10.01 14.68
C ASP A 24 10.00 10.67 14.30
N ARG A 25 10.87 9.93 13.60
CA ARG A 25 12.17 10.44 13.13
C ARG A 25 12.01 11.46 12.01
N GLN A 26 11.12 11.20 11.05
CA GLN A 26 10.79 12.15 9.99
C GLN A 26 10.20 13.45 10.57
N ALA A 27 9.29 13.35 11.54
CA ALA A 27 8.72 14.52 12.23
C ALA A 27 9.76 15.34 13.01
N ALA A 28 10.84 14.69 13.48
CA ALA A 28 11.99 15.34 14.10
C ALA A 28 12.97 15.96 13.07
N GLY A 29 12.65 15.95 11.78
CA GLY A 29 13.49 16.51 10.71
C GLY A 29 14.68 15.63 10.31
N VAL A 30 14.69 14.35 10.71
CA VAL A 30 15.72 13.40 10.28
C VAL A 30 15.45 12.98 8.84
N ASP A 31 16.47 13.05 7.99
CA ASP A 31 16.45 12.48 6.65
C ASP A 31 16.49 10.95 6.73
N VAL A 32 15.37 10.30 6.40
CA VAL A 32 15.21 8.84 6.51
C VAL A 32 15.21 8.23 5.11
N ILE A 33 16.26 7.48 4.79
CA ILE A 33 16.35 6.71 3.56
C ILE A 33 15.59 5.40 3.74
N SER A 34 14.51 5.21 2.97
CA SER A 34 13.70 3.98 3.01
C SER A 34 14.27 2.93 2.04
N LEU A 35 14.89 1.89 2.60
CA LEU A 35 15.29 0.66 1.89
C LEU A 35 14.48 -0.55 2.38
N SER A 36 13.32 -0.29 3.00
CA SER A 36 12.56 -1.27 3.79
C SER A 36 11.33 -1.83 3.07
N MET A 37 10.79 -1.10 2.09
CA MET A 37 9.62 -1.51 1.31
C MET A 37 10.04 -1.84 -0.11
N GLY A 38 9.51 -2.93 -0.65
CA GLY A 38 9.76 -3.38 -2.02
C GLY A 38 8.80 -2.79 -3.05
N ASP A 39 8.09 -1.71 -2.69
CA ASP A 39 7.19 -1.04 -3.62
C ASP A 39 8.03 -0.31 -4.68
N PRO A 40 7.69 -0.44 -5.98
CA PRO A 40 8.40 0.27 -7.03
C PRO A 40 8.20 1.77 -6.87
N ASP A 41 9.28 2.53 -7.08
CA ASP A 41 9.29 3.99 -7.14
C ASP A 41 8.95 4.54 -8.53
N LEU A 42 9.11 3.71 -9.56
CA LEU A 42 8.80 4.04 -10.94
C LEU A 42 7.31 3.80 -11.28
N PRO A 43 6.74 4.58 -12.20
CA PRO A 43 5.38 4.37 -12.66
C PRO A 43 5.24 3.02 -13.38
N ALA A 44 4.01 2.51 -13.42
CA ALA A 44 3.67 1.39 -14.29
C ALA A 44 3.95 1.75 -15.76
N PRO A 45 4.32 0.77 -16.61
CA PRO A 45 4.54 1.01 -18.03
C PRO A 45 3.31 1.64 -18.71
N PRO A 46 3.49 2.64 -19.60
CA PRO A 46 2.37 3.36 -20.23
C PRO A 46 1.36 2.44 -20.92
N GLU A 47 1.83 1.39 -21.59
CA GLU A 47 1.01 0.42 -22.31
C GLU A 47 0.03 -0.34 -21.40
N VAL A 48 0.42 -0.56 -20.13
CA VAL A 48 -0.44 -1.21 -19.13
C VAL A 48 -1.53 -0.23 -18.68
N VAL A 49 -1.17 1.03 -18.44
CA VAL A 49 -2.10 2.08 -18.02
C VAL A 49 -3.12 2.35 -19.13
N GLU A 50 -2.67 2.43 -20.39
CA GLU A 50 -3.54 2.63 -21.55
C GLU A 50 -4.53 1.46 -21.73
N SER A 51 -4.04 0.22 -21.63
CA SER A 51 -4.88 -0.97 -21.71
C SER A 51 -5.95 -1.00 -20.61
N LEU A 52 -5.56 -0.64 -19.38
CA LEU A 52 -6.50 -0.50 -18.26
C LEU A 52 -7.57 0.55 -18.56
N CYS A 53 -7.17 1.75 -19.01
CA CYS A 53 -8.09 2.82 -19.35
C CYS A 53 -9.08 2.41 -20.45
N ALA A 54 -8.61 1.72 -21.49
CA ALA A 54 -9.47 1.22 -22.57
C ALA A 54 -10.48 0.19 -22.06
N ALA A 55 -10.04 -0.78 -21.24
CA ALA A 55 -10.93 -1.78 -20.67
C ALA A 55 -12.01 -1.18 -19.75
N MET A 56 -11.67 -0.13 -19.00
CA MET A 56 -12.62 0.60 -18.16
C MET A 56 -13.66 1.42 -18.94
N GLN A 57 -13.40 1.72 -20.22
CA GLN A 57 -14.34 2.43 -21.08
C GLN A 57 -15.33 1.49 -21.79
N ASP A 58 -15.04 0.19 -21.83
CA ASP A 58 -15.94 -0.80 -22.41
C ASP A 58 -17.10 -1.10 -21.45
N THR A 59 -18.30 -0.64 -21.82
CA THR A 59 -19.50 -0.79 -21.00
C THR A 59 -19.92 -2.24 -20.78
N GLU A 60 -19.51 -3.17 -21.65
CA GLU A 60 -19.84 -4.59 -21.47
C GLU A 60 -19.09 -5.20 -20.27
N ASN A 61 -17.93 -4.65 -19.88
CA ASN A 61 -17.18 -5.10 -18.69
C ASN A 61 -17.85 -4.70 -17.36
N HIS A 62 -18.92 -3.91 -17.38
CA HIS A 62 -19.62 -3.41 -16.19
C HIS A 62 -20.98 -4.07 -15.93
N ARG A 63 -21.34 -5.08 -16.73
CA ARG A 63 -22.52 -5.91 -16.51
C ARG A 63 -22.21 -7.06 -15.55
#